data_AF-A9LLM8-F1
#
_entry.id   AF-A9LLM8-F1
#
_cell.length_a   1.000
_cell.length_b   1.000
_cell.length_c   1.000
_cell.angle_alpha   90.00
_cell.angle_beta   90.00
_cell.angle_gamma   90.00
#
_symmetry.space_group_name_H-M   'P 1'
#
loop_
_entity.id
_entity.type
_entity.pdbx_description
1 polymer ?
#
loop_
_entity_poly.entity_id
_entity_poly.type
_entity_poly.pdbx_seq_one_letter_code
_entity_poly.pdbx_strand_id
1 'polypeptide(L)'
;KSTTTQNLVAALAESGKKVLIVGCDPKADSTRLILHSKCQTTVMHLAAEAGSVEDLELEDVLSVGFGGIMCVESGGPEPGVGCAGRGVITAINFLEEEGAYTEDLDFVFYDVLGDVVC
;
A
#
# COMPACT_ATOMS: atom_id res chain seq x y z
N LYS A 1 14.43 -0.94 -4.49
CA LYS A 1 13.63 0.02 -3.68
C LYS A 1 12.84 -0.75 -2.64
N SER A 2 11.82 -1.50 -3.04
CA SER A 2 10.95 -2.30 -2.19
C SER A 2 11.67 -3.25 -1.23
N THR A 3 12.71 -3.96 -1.68
CA THR A 3 13.54 -4.81 -0.80
C THR A 3 14.15 -4.03 0.37
N THR A 4 14.67 -2.84 0.10
CA THR A 4 15.28 -1.98 1.14
C THR A 4 14.21 -1.43 2.07
N THR A 5 13.10 -0.92 1.53
CA THR A 5 11.97 -0.39 2.32
C THR A 5 11.44 -1.45 3.28
N GLN A 6 11.16 -2.66 2.80
CA GLN A 6 10.59 -3.73 3.64
C GLN A 6 11.55 -4.18 4.74
N ASN A 7 12.84 -4.33 4.45
CA ASN A 7 13.82 -4.70 5.48
C ASN A 7 14.07 -3.58 6.50
N LEU A 8 14.06 -2.32 6.06
CA LEU A 8 14.16 -1.17 6.95
C LEU A 8 12.96 -1.11 7.91
N VAL A 9 11.75 -1.25 7.37
CA VAL A 9 10.53 -1.22 8.16
C VAL A 9 10.44 -2.42 9.11
N ALA A 10 10.89 -3.60 8.70
CA ALA A 10 11.02 -4.76 9.58
C ALA A 10 11.94 -4.47 10.78
N ALA A 11 13.10 -3.84 10.57
CA ALA A 11 14.00 -3.46 11.65
C ALA A 11 13.41 -2.39 12.58
N LEU A 12 12.61 -1.44 12.03
CA LEU A 12 11.86 -0.48 12.84
C LEU A 12 10.80 -1.16 13.71
N ALA A 13 10.06 -2.12 13.14
CA ALA A 13 9.05 -2.88 13.87
C ALA A 13 9.68 -3.74 14.98
N GLU A 14 10.83 -4.38 14.74
CA GLU A 14 11.61 -5.07 15.79
C GLU A 14 12.08 -4.11 16.90
N SER A 15 12.28 -2.83 16.57
CA SER A 15 12.59 -1.76 17.54
C SER A 15 11.34 -1.20 18.24
N GLY A 16 10.18 -1.84 18.07
CA GLY A 16 8.92 -1.47 18.71
C GLY A 16 8.16 -0.34 18.03
N LYS A 17 8.49 0.00 16.78
CA LYS A 17 7.82 1.06 16.02
C LYS A 17 6.59 0.54 15.28
N LYS A 18 5.49 1.29 15.35
CA LYS A 18 4.28 1.03 14.56
C LYS A 18 4.41 1.68 13.20
N VAL A 19 4.33 0.88 12.14
CA VAL A 19 4.62 1.34 10.78
C VAL A 19 3.53 0.91 9.80
N LEU A 20 3.18 1.81 8.90
CA LEU A 20 2.35 1.56 7.70
C LEU A 20 3.23 1.64 6.44
N ILE A 21 3.11 0.67 5.55
CA ILE A 21 3.67 0.69 4.20
C ILE A 21 2.52 0.90 3.20
N VAL A 22 2.65 1.93 2.37
CA VAL A 22 1.78 2.19 1.21
C VAL A 22 2.60 1.96 -0.06
N GLY A 23 2.31 0.88 -0.76
CA GLY A 23 2.92 0.57 -2.05
C GLY A 23 2.36 1.47 -3.15
N CYS A 24 3.22 2.26 -3.77
CA CYS A 24 2.88 3.24 -4.81
C CYS A 24 3.55 2.89 -6.14
N ASP A 25 3.84 1.60 -6.35
CA ASP A 25 4.38 1.03 -7.58
C ASP A 25 3.30 0.15 -8.23
N PRO A 26 2.95 0.35 -9.52
CA PRO A 26 1.96 -0.46 -10.22
C PRO A 26 2.28 -1.96 -10.24
N LYS A 27 3.53 -2.35 -9.94
CA LYS A 27 3.94 -3.75 -9.80
C LYS A 27 3.33 -4.46 -8.57
N ALA A 28 2.87 -3.70 -7.58
CA ALA A 28 2.19 -4.20 -6.38
C ALA A 28 2.96 -5.29 -5.60
N ASP A 29 4.27 -5.11 -5.41
CA ASP A 29 5.13 -6.03 -4.66
C ASP A 29 5.95 -5.36 -3.53
N SER A 30 5.46 -4.20 -3.09
CA SER A 30 6.02 -3.37 -2.02
C SER A 30 5.81 -3.96 -0.63
N THR A 31 4.84 -4.86 -0.45
CA THR A 31 4.48 -5.47 0.85
C THR A 31 4.74 -6.98 0.92
N ARG A 32 5.13 -7.62 -0.18
CA ARG A 32 5.21 -9.08 -0.31
C ARG A 32 6.06 -9.80 0.75
N LEU A 33 7.19 -9.20 1.15
CA LEU A 33 8.13 -9.79 2.12
C LEU A 33 7.60 -9.64 3.54
N ILE A 34 6.84 -8.57 3.81
CA ILE A 34 6.21 -8.34 5.12
C ILE A 34 5.02 -9.28 5.33
N LEU A 35 4.25 -9.55 4.27
CA LEU A 35 3.06 -10.40 4.31
C LEU A 35 3.35 -11.89 4.04
N HIS A 36 4.57 -12.24 3.61
CA HIS A 36 4.92 -13.59 3.12
C HIS A 36 3.97 -14.10 2.03
N SER A 37 3.45 -13.20 1.19
CA SER A 37 2.49 -13.50 0.12
C SER A 37 3.12 -13.21 -1.25
N LYS A 38 2.49 -13.68 -2.33
CA LYS A 38 2.98 -13.39 -3.69
C LYS A 38 2.80 -11.91 -4.05
N CYS A 39 1.57 -11.43 -3.91
CA CYS A 39 1.15 -10.02 -4.01
C CYS A 39 -0.12 -9.86 -3.17
N GLN A 40 -0.28 -8.72 -2.55
CA GLN A 40 -1.53 -8.29 -1.93
C GLN A 40 -2.49 -7.80 -3.02
N THR A 41 -3.79 -8.03 -2.85
CA THR A 41 -4.80 -7.43 -3.74
C THR A 41 -4.80 -5.91 -3.54
N THR A 42 -4.72 -5.15 -4.62
CA THR A 42 -4.54 -3.70 -4.57
C THR A 42 -5.86 -2.95 -4.34
N VAL A 43 -5.80 -1.75 -3.78
CA VAL A 43 -6.96 -0.85 -3.62
C VAL A 43 -7.69 -0.67 -4.96
N MET A 44 -6.98 -0.37 -6.03
CA MET A 44 -7.60 -0.16 -7.35
C MET A 44 -8.27 -1.41 -7.92
N HIS A 45 -7.78 -2.61 -7.59
CA HIS A 45 -8.38 -3.86 -8.02
C HIS A 45 -9.66 -4.15 -7.24
N LEU A 46 -9.62 -4.02 -5.92
CA LEU A 46 -10.79 -4.20 -5.06
C LEU A 46 -11.89 -3.19 -5.40
N ALA A 47 -11.52 -1.93 -5.66
CA ALA A 47 -12.47 -0.91 -6.08
C ALA A 47 -13.14 -1.25 -7.42
N ALA A 48 -12.39 -1.87 -8.36
CA ALA A 48 -12.96 -2.32 -9.62
C ALA A 48 -13.93 -3.51 -9.46
N GLU A 49 -13.69 -4.38 -8.47
CA GLU A 49 -14.58 -5.50 -8.15
C GLU A 49 -15.84 -5.05 -7.38
N ALA A 50 -15.69 -4.11 -6.45
CA ALA A 50 -16.78 -3.54 -5.65
C ALA A 50 -17.64 -2.56 -6.46
N GLY A 51 -17.04 -1.87 -7.43
CA GLY A 51 -17.69 -0.90 -8.32
C GLY A 51 -17.05 0.48 -8.23
N SER A 52 -16.75 0.93 -7.02
CA SER A 52 -16.05 2.19 -6.75
C SER A 52 -15.17 2.10 -5.51
N VAL A 53 -14.36 3.12 -5.24
CA VAL A 53 -13.51 3.15 -4.04
C VAL A 53 -14.33 3.49 -2.79
N GLU A 54 -15.46 4.18 -2.99
CA GLU A 54 -16.45 4.54 -1.98
C GLU A 54 -17.25 3.33 -1.46
N ASP A 55 -17.17 2.18 -2.13
CA ASP A 55 -17.79 0.92 -1.72
C ASP A 55 -16.84 0.00 -0.94
N LEU A 56 -15.61 0.45 -0.67
CA LEU A 56 -14.60 -0.30 0.09
C LEU A 56 -14.54 0.17 1.54
N GLU A 57 -14.19 -0.76 2.44
CA GLU A 57 -13.84 -0.46 3.82
C GLU A 57 -12.33 -0.65 4.04
N LEU A 58 -11.76 -0.01 5.06
CA LEU A 58 -10.31 -0.11 5.33
C LEU A 58 -9.83 -1.55 5.50
N GLU A 59 -10.67 -2.40 6.10
CA GLU A 59 -10.39 -3.81 6.35
C GLU A 59 -10.28 -4.66 5.08
N ASP A 60 -10.85 -4.20 3.96
CA ASP A 60 -10.74 -4.89 2.66
C ASP A 60 -9.33 -4.75 2.07
N VAL A 61 -8.68 -3.61 2.31
CA VAL A 61 -7.41 -3.27 1.67
C VAL A 61 -6.20 -3.40 2.58
N LEU A 62 -6.39 -3.28 3.91
CA LEU A 62 -5.30 -3.26 4.87
C LEU A 62 -4.99 -4.66 5.38
N SER A 63 -3.75 -5.08 5.19
CA SER A 63 -3.23 -6.35 5.72
C SER A 63 -2.16 -6.08 6.78
N VAL A 64 -2.13 -6.91 7.82
CA VAL A 64 -1.10 -6.83 8.88
C VAL A 64 -0.12 -7.99 8.71
N GLY A 65 1.17 -7.68 8.63
CA GLY A 65 2.23 -8.67 8.45
C GLY A 65 3.21 -8.75 9.61
N PHE A 66 4.47 -9.06 9.27
CA PHE A 66 5.57 -9.16 10.24
C PHE A 66 5.63 -7.96 11.19
N GLY A 67 5.86 -8.19 12.48
CA GLY A 67 6.03 -7.12 13.47
C GLY A 67 4.84 -6.18 13.66
N GLY A 68 3.64 -6.56 13.18
CA GLY A 68 2.46 -5.68 13.22
C GLY A 68 2.49 -4.57 12.17
N ILE A 69 3.36 -4.68 11.16
CA ILE A 69 3.44 -3.71 10.07
C ILE A 69 2.15 -3.78 9.25
N MET A 70 1.50 -2.64 9.10
CA MET A 70 0.32 -2.48 8.26
C MET A 70 0.76 -2.28 6.81
N CYS A 71 0.06 -2.91 5.87
CA CYS A 71 0.43 -3.01 4.46
C CYS A 71 -0.77 -2.72 3.58
N VAL A 72 -0.58 -1.81 2.61
CA VAL A 72 -1.56 -1.51 1.56
C VAL A 72 -0.81 -1.39 0.23
N GLU A 73 -1.40 -1.88 -0.86
CA GLU A 73 -0.91 -1.66 -2.22
C GLU A 73 -1.92 -0.81 -2.98
N SER A 74 -1.51 0.36 -3.49
CA SER A 74 -2.39 1.20 -4.30
C SER A 74 -2.84 0.49 -5.57
N GLY A 75 -1.89 -0.14 -6.27
CA GLY A 75 -2.10 -0.67 -7.60
C GLY A 75 -2.14 0.43 -8.66
N GLY A 76 -2.40 0.02 -9.89
CA GLY A 76 -2.47 0.92 -11.03
C GLY A 76 -3.30 0.31 -12.15
N PRO A 77 -3.67 1.12 -13.15
CA PRO A 77 -4.35 0.61 -14.34
C PRO A 77 -3.45 -0.39 -15.08
N GLU A 78 -4.05 -1.21 -15.94
CA GLU A 78 -3.29 -2.06 -16.84
C GLU A 78 -2.25 -1.25 -17.63
N PRO A 79 -1.03 -1.79 -17.85
CA PRO A 79 0.00 -1.11 -18.61
C PRO A 79 -0.52 -0.62 -19.97
N GLY A 80 -0.38 0.69 -20.21
CA GLY A 80 -0.82 1.34 -21.46
C GLY A 80 -2.29 1.76 -21.50
N VAL A 81 -3.07 1.56 -20.42
CA VAL A 81 -4.50 1.91 -20.37
C VAL A 81 -4.77 3.19 -19.57
N GLY A 82 -3.96 3.51 -18.58
CA GLY A 82 -4.18 4.68 -17.73
C GLY A 82 -2.93 5.21 -17.04
N CYS A 83 -3.13 6.21 -16.19
CA CYS A 83 -2.06 6.84 -15.43
C CYS A 83 -1.88 6.16 -14.06
N ALA A 84 -0.72 5.54 -13.82
CA ALA A 84 -0.39 4.95 -12.53
C ALA A 84 -0.49 5.96 -11.37
N GLY A 85 -0.14 7.23 -11.63
CA GLY A 85 -0.26 8.31 -10.64
C GLY A 85 -1.69 8.53 -10.15
N ARG A 86 -2.72 8.28 -10.99
CA ARG A 86 -4.11 8.41 -10.57
C ARG A 86 -4.50 7.33 -9.55
N GLY A 87 -4.02 6.10 -9.73
CA GLY A 87 -4.25 5.01 -8.77
C GLY A 87 -3.64 5.30 -7.41
N VAL A 88 -2.41 5.85 -7.40
CA VAL A 88 -1.74 6.28 -6.17
C VAL A 88 -2.53 7.37 -5.44
N ILE A 89 -2.97 8.42 -6.16
CA ILE A 89 -3.77 9.51 -5.55
C ILE A 89 -5.08 8.97 -4.96
N THR A 90 -5.81 8.15 -5.72
CA THR A 90 -7.07 7.55 -5.26
C THR A 90 -6.86 6.71 -4.01
N ALA A 91 -5.83 5.85 -3.98
CA ALA A 91 -5.54 5.03 -2.81
C ALA A 91 -5.16 5.85 -1.57
N ILE A 92 -4.36 6.91 -1.74
CA ILE A 92 -3.95 7.76 -0.61
C ILE A 92 -5.16 8.50 -0.03
N ASN A 93 -6.02 9.07 -0.88
CA ASN A 93 -7.22 9.77 -0.42
C ASN A 93 -8.17 8.82 0.32
N PHE A 94 -8.40 7.63 -0.22
CA PHE A 94 -9.18 6.58 0.45
C PHE A 94 -8.63 6.25 1.84
N LEU A 95 -7.30 6.04 1.96
CA LEU A 95 -6.68 5.76 3.25
C LEU A 95 -6.81 6.91 4.25
N GLU A 96 -6.84 8.15 3.78
CA GLU A 96 -7.06 9.32 4.64
C GLU A 96 -8.51 9.39 5.12
N GLU A 97 -9.46 9.21 4.21
CA GLU A 97 -10.90 9.25 4.49
C GLU A 97 -11.33 8.12 5.44
N GLU A 98 -10.79 6.91 5.24
CA GLU A 98 -11.09 5.73 6.06
C GLU A 98 -10.25 5.64 7.35
N GLY A 99 -9.43 6.66 7.66
CA GLY A 99 -8.74 6.77 8.94
C GLY A 99 -7.57 5.80 9.13
N ALA A 100 -6.88 5.39 8.06
CA ALA A 100 -5.71 4.51 8.14
C ALA A 100 -4.51 5.15 8.85
N TYR A 101 -4.46 6.49 8.90
CA TYR A 101 -3.38 7.26 9.54
C TYR A 101 -3.70 7.54 11.02
N THR A 102 -3.61 6.50 11.84
CA THR A 102 -3.90 6.57 13.27
C THR A 102 -2.84 7.33 14.06
N GLU A 103 -3.22 7.96 15.18
CA GLU A 103 -2.29 8.74 16.03
C GLU A 103 -1.15 7.93 16.64
N ASP A 104 -1.30 6.61 16.73
CA ASP A 104 -0.31 5.70 17.29
C ASP A 104 0.70 5.15 16.27
N LEU A 105 0.59 5.53 14.99
CA LEU A 105 1.62 5.25 13.99
C LEU A 105 2.87 6.10 14.23
N ASP A 106 4.03 5.45 14.30
CA ASP A 106 5.33 6.14 14.35
C ASP A 106 5.80 6.56 12.95
N PHE A 107 5.50 5.75 11.92
CA PHE A 107 5.98 5.97 10.55
C PHE A 107 4.97 5.53 9.48
N VAL A 108 4.98 6.24 8.36
CA VAL A 108 4.34 5.84 7.11
C VAL A 108 5.39 5.87 5.99
N PHE A 109 5.56 4.76 5.30
CA PHE A 109 6.48 4.64 4.17
C PHE A 109 5.71 4.49 2.86
N TYR A 110 5.93 5.43 1.95
CA TYR A 110 5.44 5.36 0.58
C TYR A 110 6.52 4.77 -0.33
N ASP A 111 6.30 3.56 -0.84
CA ASP A 111 7.22 2.91 -1.78
C ASP A 111 6.87 3.34 -3.22
N VAL A 112 7.33 4.53 -3.60
CA VAL A 112 6.97 5.18 -4.87
C VAL A 112 7.88 4.75 -6.00
N LEU A 113 7.31 4.40 -7.14
CA LEU A 113 8.04 4.12 -8.37
C LEU A 113 9.00 5.28 -8.71
N GLY A 114 10.24 4.95 -9.13
CA GLY A 114 11.29 5.94 -9.39
C GLY A 114 11.25 6.57 -10.78
N ASP A 115 10.48 5.97 -11.70
CA ASP A 115 10.43 6.35 -13.10
C ASP A 115 9.07 6.96 -13.44
N VAL A 116 9.06 7.89 -14.40
CA VAL A 116 7.83 8.40 -14.97
C VAL A 116 7.28 7.33 -15.93
N VAL A 117 6.20 6.68 -15.52
CA VAL A 117 5.36 5.85 -16.40
C VAL A 117 4.19 6.70 -16.86
N CYS A 118 4.24 7.13 -18.12
CA CYS A 118 3.06 7.61 -18.84
C CYS A 118 2.63 6.57 -19.88
#